data_AF-A0AAU0M8M8-F1
#
_entry.id   AF-A0AAU0M8M8-F1
#
_cell.length_a   1.000
_cell.length_b   1.000
_cell.length_c   1.000
_cell.angle_alpha   90.00
_cell.angle_beta   90.00
_cell.angle_gamma   90.00
#
_symmetry.space_group_name_H-M   'P 1'
#
loop_
_entity.id
_entity.type
_entity.pdbx_description
1 polymer ?
#
loop_
_entity_poly.entity_id
_entity_poly.type
_entity_poly.pdbx_seq_one_letter_code
_entity_poly.pdbx_strand_id
1 'polypeptide(L)'
;MPTTRKRTLVTHSPSVEHALEVAARHWPGEPDSALLTRLALRGASDIETDDAEALAEERHRILAGAGTVPGIYGPGYLEDLRAERPE
;
A
#
# COMPACT_ATOMS: atom_id res chain seq x y z
N MET A 1 27.04 -3.20 24.73
CA MET A 1 26.08 -2.29 24.06
C MET A 1 24.92 -3.11 23.49
N PRO A 2 23.80 -3.27 24.21
CA PRO A 2 22.61 -3.87 23.63
C PRO A 2 21.93 -2.82 22.75
N THR A 3 21.82 -3.06 21.45
CA THR A 3 21.02 -2.22 20.55
C THR A 3 19.54 -2.51 20.77
N THR A 4 18.71 -1.49 20.99
CA THR A 4 17.25 -1.62 21.19
C THR A 4 16.52 -2.22 19.98
N ARG A 5 17.12 -2.16 18.79
CA ARG A 5 16.52 -2.69 17.55
C ARG A 5 16.67 -4.21 17.48
N LYS A 6 15.57 -4.88 17.15
CA LYS A 6 15.53 -6.33 16.87
C LYS A 6 16.45 -6.65 15.70
N ARG A 7 17.29 -7.67 15.86
CA ARG A 7 18.06 -8.26 14.76
C ARG A 7 17.26 -9.40 14.14
N THR A 8 17.22 -9.43 12.82
CA THR A 8 16.66 -10.55 12.06
C THR A 8 17.82 -11.24 11.36
N LEU A 9 17.95 -12.55 11.58
CA LEU A 9 18.90 -13.38 10.84
C LEU A 9 18.22 -13.88 9.58
N VAL A 10 18.92 -13.77 8.45
CA VAL A 10 18.44 -14.23 7.15
C VAL A 10 19.44 -15.25 6.63
N THR A 11 18.95 -16.43 6.28
CA THR A 11 19.76 -17.46 5.62
C THR A 11 19.79 -17.16 4.12
N HIS A 12 20.97 -17.24 3.52
CA HIS A 12 21.17 -17.13 2.08
C HIS A 12 20.69 -18.39 1.37
N SER A 13 19.38 -18.57 1.31
CA SER A 13 18.78 -19.59 0.43
C SER A 13 19.01 -19.22 -1.04
N PRO A 14 18.88 -20.18 -1.97
CA PRO A 14 19.02 -19.88 -3.40
C PRO A 14 18.13 -18.72 -3.89
N SER A 15 16.93 -18.57 -3.31
CA SER A 15 16.03 -17.45 -3.59
C SER A 15 16.55 -16.10 -3.08
N VAL A 16 17.20 -16.09 -1.90
CA VAL A 16 17.80 -14.88 -1.34
C VAL A 16 19.04 -14.48 -2.13
N GLU A 17 19.88 -15.45 -2.49
CA GLU A 17 21.05 -15.21 -3.37
C GLU A 17 20.62 -14.62 -4.71
N HIS A 18 19.59 -15.19 -5.34
CA HIS A 18 19.05 -14.62 -6.57
C HIS A 18 18.53 -13.18 -6.39
N ALA A 19 17.82 -12.90 -5.29
CA ALA A 19 17.35 -11.55 -4.99
C ALA A 19 18.52 -10.57 -4.79
N LEU A 20 19.60 -11.00 -4.14
CA LEU A 20 20.83 -10.23 -3.96
C LEU A 20 21.53 -9.95 -5.30
N GLU A 21 21.63 -10.95 -6.19
CA GLU A 21 22.17 -10.77 -7.55
C GLU A 21 21.36 -9.73 -8.33
N VAL A 22 20.03 -9.76 -8.23
CA VAL A 22 19.15 -8.77 -8.85
C VAL A 22 19.41 -7.39 -8.24
N ALA A 23 19.46 -7.29 -6.90
CA ALA A 23 19.70 -6.04 -6.20
C ALA A 23 21.07 -5.43 -6.54
N ALA A 24 22.11 -6.25 -6.63
CA ALA A 24 23.47 -5.81 -6.96
C ALA A 24 23.58 -5.19 -8.35
N ARG A 25 22.71 -5.57 -9.30
CA ARG A 25 22.63 -4.89 -10.61
C ARG A 25 22.08 -3.47 -10.50
N HIS A 26 21.19 -3.21 -9.54
CA HIS A 26 20.60 -1.90 -9.31
C HIS A 26 21.43 -1.03 -8.34
N TRP A 27 22.11 -1.67 -7.38
CA TRP A 27 22.96 -1.03 -6.38
C TRP A 27 24.34 -1.70 -6.34
N PRO A 28 25.20 -1.42 -7.35
CA PRO A 28 26.48 -2.08 -7.47
C PRO A 28 27.45 -1.67 -6.36
N GLY A 29 28.21 -2.65 -5.85
CA GLY A 29 29.27 -2.44 -4.86
C GLY A 29 28.79 -2.34 -3.40
N GLU A 30 27.49 -2.51 -3.14
CA GLU A 30 26.96 -2.57 -1.78
C GLU A 30 27.08 -3.96 -1.15
N PRO A 31 27.29 -4.05 0.17
CA PRO A 31 27.28 -5.33 0.88
C PRO A 31 25.86 -5.91 0.95
N ASP A 32 25.75 -7.23 1.03
CA ASP A 32 24.47 -7.95 1.05
C ASP A 32 23.49 -7.46 2.13
N SER A 33 24.00 -7.06 3.29
CA SER A 33 23.17 -6.51 4.37
C SER A 33 22.49 -5.19 4.00
N ALA A 34 23.17 -4.34 3.21
CA ALA A 34 22.60 -3.11 2.68
C ALA A 34 21.59 -3.40 1.57
N LEU A 35 21.91 -4.36 0.70
CA LEU A 35 21.00 -4.82 -0.36
C LEU A 35 19.70 -5.41 0.22
N LEU A 36 19.78 -6.28 1.22
CA LEU A 36 18.60 -6.81 1.93
C LEU A 36 17.75 -5.70 2.55
N THR A 37 18.39 -4.69 3.12
CA THR A 37 17.68 -3.52 3.69
C THR A 37 16.95 -2.75 2.59
N ARG A 38 17.62 -2.47 1.47
CA ARG A 38 17.01 -1.77 0.32
C ARG A 38 15.85 -2.54 -0.28
N LEU A 39 16.02 -3.85 -0.46
CA LEU A 39 14.95 -4.73 -0.95
C LEU A 39 13.73 -4.72 -0.03
N ALA A 40 13.93 -4.81 1.30
CA ALA A 40 12.83 -4.76 2.26
C ALA A 40 12.08 -3.43 2.22
N LEU A 41 12.80 -2.31 2.13
CA LEU A 41 12.19 -0.97 2.04
C LEU A 41 11.48 -0.78 0.70
N ARG A 42 12.04 -1.29 -0.40
CA ARG A 42 11.40 -1.23 -1.71
C ARG A 42 10.11 -2.05 -1.72
N GLY A 43 10.16 -3.28 -1.22
CA GLY A 43 8.97 -4.14 -1.11
C GLY A 43 7.87 -3.53 -0.25
N ALA A 44 8.20 -2.86 0.85
CA ALA A 44 7.22 -2.13 1.65
C ALA A 44 6.55 -1.00 0.86
N SER A 45 7.34 -0.20 0.12
CA SER A 45 6.80 0.88 -0.73
C SER A 45 5.91 0.36 -1.85
N ASP A 46 6.26 -0.78 -2.45
CA ASP A 46 5.47 -1.39 -3.52
C ASP A 46 4.11 -1.89 -2.94
N ILE A 47 4.13 -2.57 -1.78
CA ILE A 47 2.89 -3.01 -1.08
C ILE A 47 2.00 -1.82 -0.70
N GLU A 48 2.57 -0.75 -0.14
CA GLU A 48 1.82 0.46 0.23
C GLU A 48 1.19 1.13 -1.00
N THR A 49 1.84 1.05 -2.16
CA THR A 49 1.31 1.58 -3.42
C THR A 49 0.15 0.72 -3.92
N ASP A 50 0.31 -0.60 -3.94
CA ASP A 50 -0.74 -1.55 -4.33
C ASP A 50 -2.01 -1.37 -3.46
N ASP A 51 -1.85 -1.21 -2.15
CA ASP A 51 -2.97 -0.98 -1.22
C ASP A 51 -3.68 0.35 -1.51
N ALA A 52 -2.92 1.40 -1.85
CA ALA A 52 -3.47 2.70 -2.20
C ALA A 52 -4.24 2.65 -3.54
N GLU A 53 -3.71 1.91 -4.52
CA GLU A 53 -4.38 1.67 -5.81
C GLU A 53 -5.67 0.88 -5.62
N ALA A 54 -5.65 -0.21 -4.85
CA ALA A 54 -6.84 -1.01 -4.54
C ALA A 54 -7.93 -0.17 -3.85
N LEU A 55 -7.55 0.71 -2.92
CA LEU A 55 -8.48 1.64 -2.26
C LEU A 55 -9.06 2.67 -3.24
N ALA A 56 -8.24 3.17 -4.17
CA ALA A 56 -8.68 4.10 -5.20
C ALA A 56 -9.67 3.44 -6.17
N GLU A 57 -9.42 2.19 -6.57
CA GLU A 57 -10.32 1.39 -7.40
C GLU A 57 -11.64 1.11 -6.69
N GLU A 58 -11.62 0.73 -5.41
CA GLU A 58 -12.83 0.53 -4.61
C GLU A 58 -13.65 1.82 -4.53
N ARG A 59 -13.00 2.96 -4.24
CA ARG A 59 -13.67 4.27 -4.24
C ARG A 59 -14.26 4.62 -5.61
N HIS A 60 -13.54 4.35 -6.69
CA HIS A 60 -14.04 4.57 -8.04
C HIS A 60 -15.27 3.71 -8.32
N ARG A 61 -15.27 2.42 -7.92
CA ARG A 61 -16.45 1.54 -8.05
C ARG A 61 -17.64 2.03 -7.24
N ILE A 62 -17.43 2.47 -6.00
CA ILE A 62 -18.49 3.05 -5.16
C ILE A 62 -19.07 4.30 -5.81
N LEU A 63 -18.22 5.23 -6.28
CA LEU A 63 -18.65 6.47 -6.92
C LEU A 63 -19.33 6.22 -8.28
N ALA A 64 -18.86 5.25 -9.05
CA ALA A 64 -19.49 4.85 -10.31
C ALA A 64 -20.86 4.18 -10.11
N GLY A 65 -21.11 3.58 -8.94
CA GLY A 65 -22.44 3.11 -8.53
C GLY A 65 -23.31 4.21 -7.89
N ALA A 66 -22.69 5.18 -7.24
CA ALA A 66 -23.35 6.30 -6.56
C ALA A 66 -23.87 7.32 -7.59
N GLY A 67 -25.06 7.06 -8.11
CA GLY A 67 -25.72 7.90 -9.11
C GLY A 67 -26.42 7.10 -10.22
N THR A 68 -26.21 5.78 -10.26
CA THR A 68 -26.72 4.91 -11.33
C THR A 68 -28.18 4.51 -11.16
N VAL A 69 -28.83 4.91 -10.04
CA VAL A 69 -30.29 4.77 -9.88
C VAL A 69 -30.97 6.13 -9.92
N PRO A 70 -31.19 6.72 -11.11
CA PRO A 70 -32.00 7.92 -11.23
C PRO A 70 -33.45 7.61 -10.82
N GLY A 71 -33.97 8.39 -9.85
CA GLY A 71 -35.39 8.38 -9.47
C GLY A 71 -35.75 7.81 -8.09
N ILE A 72 -34.81 7.32 -7.28
CA ILE A 72 -35.12 6.87 -5.90
C ILE A 72 -35.30 8.06 -4.95
N TYR A 73 -34.51 9.11 -5.13
CA TYR A 73 -34.51 10.26 -4.23
C TYR A 73 -35.27 11.42 -4.86
N GLY A 74 -36.34 11.84 -4.20
CA GLY A 74 -37.18 12.97 -4.65
C GLY A 74 -36.45 14.31 -4.59
N PRO A 75 -36.98 15.34 -5.28
CA PRO A 75 -36.44 16.70 -5.16
C PRO A 75 -36.52 17.15 -3.69
N GLY A 76 -35.43 17.71 -3.15
CA GLY A 76 -35.33 18.14 -1.75
C GLY A 76 -34.80 17.09 -0.75
N TYR A 77 -34.62 15.84 -1.18
CA TYR A 77 -34.18 14.74 -0.29
C TYR A 77 -32.87 15.04 0.46
N LEU A 78 -31.90 15.68 -0.20
CA LEU A 78 -30.62 16.01 0.42
C LEU A 78 -30.73 17.20 1.38
N GLU A 79 -31.65 18.13 1.13
CA GLU A 79 -31.92 19.26 2.01
C GLU A 79 -32.61 18.78 3.30
N ASP A 80 -33.59 17.88 3.17
CA ASP A 80 -34.30 17.28 4.30
C ASP A 80 -33.36 16.43 5.17
N LEU A 81 -32.52 15.60 4.56
CA LEU A 81 -31.52 14.77 5.28
C LEU A 81 -30.50 15.62 6.06
N ARG A 82 -30.11 16.78 5.51
CA ARG A 82 -29.17 17.69 6.19
C ARG A 82 -29.84 18.43 7.35
N ALA A 83 -31.13 18.72 7.25
CA ALA A 83 -31.91 19.37 8.30
C ALA A 83 -32.17 18.45 9.51
N GLU A 84 -32.18 17.13 9.32
CA GLU A 84 -32.41 16.15 10.39
C GLU A 84 -31.19 15.83 11.27
N ARG A 85 -30.01 16.37 10.97
CA ARG A 85 -28.82 16.12 11.79
C ARG A 85 -28.88 16.93 13.09
N PRO A 86 -28.86 16.30 14.28
CA PRO A 86 -28.62 17.02 15.52
C PRO A 86 -27.12 17.39 15.60
N GLU A 87 -26.87 18.57 16.16
CA GLU A 87 -25.53 19.13 16.41
C GLU A 87 -24.61 18.26 17.27
#